data_AF-A0A090X097-F1
#
_entry.id   AF-A0A090X097-F1
#
_cell.length_a   1.000
_cell.length_b   1.000
_cell.length_c   1.000
_cell.angle_alpha   90.00
_cell.angle_beta   90.00
_cell.angle_gamma   90.00
#
_symmetry.space_group_name_H-M   'P 1'
#
loop_
_entity.id
_entity.type
_entity.pdbx_description
1 polymer ?
#
loop_
_entity_poly.entity_id
_entity_poly.type
_entity_poly.pdbx_seq_one_letter_code
_entity_poly.pdbx_strand_id
1 'polypeptide(L)'
;MNMTNQNNYVDELTLMLENSLKRMKTEKPDFMIFTVSIWTDRNANASSINFDSKNNSLRNIKESNEYDKKHYDKYVAEGDLEMAELFKQKESIRFNNPANFELSDFEEIEHSSVPPNWYSSLVKFGKFAFNKIKTELNIDVENFELGINSTKDWYDKTWNINELKSK
;
A
#
# COMPACT_ATOMS: atom_id res chain seq x y z
N MET A 1 -9.04 18.24 22.27
CA MET A 1 -8.20 17.48 21.32
C MET A 1 -6.87 18.18 21.21
N ASN A 2 -5.75 17.46 21.44
CA ASN A 2 -4.42 18.07 21.53
C ASN A 2 -3.84 18.24 20.12
N MET A 3 -3.90 19.45 19.56
CA MET A 3 -3.39 19.75 18.21
C MET A 3 -1.90 19.40 18.05
N THR A 4 -1.12 19.44 19.14
CA THR A 4 0.31 19.10 19.16
C THR A 4 0.59 17.67 18.72
N ASN A 5 -0.18 16.68 19.18
CA ASN A 5 0.07 15.27 18.83
C ASN A 5 -0.27 14.97 17.36
N GLN A 6 -1.22 15.72 16.78
CA GLN A 6 -1.58 15.55 15.38
C GLN A 6 -0.51 16.14 14.45
N ASN A 7 0.06 17.29 14.80
CA ASN A 7 1.14 17.89 14.02
C ASN A 7 2.39 17.02 14.04
N ASN A 8 2.79 16.53 15.23
CA ASN A 8 3.96 15.64 15.36
C ASN A 8 3.84 14.37 14.50
N TYR A 9 2.66 13.73 14.49
CA TYR A 9 2.43 12.54 13.67
C TYR A 9 2.62 12.80 12.17
N VAL A 10 2.15 13.94 11.66
CA VAL A 10 2.31 14.30 10.24
C VAL A 10 3.77 14.66 9.93
N ASP A 11 4.47 15.30 10.85
CA ASP A 11 5.90 15.61 10.70
C ASP A 11 6.74 14.33 10.67
N GLU A 12 6.45 13.36 11.54
CA GLU A 12 7.06 12.03 11.57
C GLU A 12 6.81 11.27 10.25
N LEU A 13 5.57 11.26 9.74
CA LEU A 13 5.25 10.68 8.43
C LEU A 13 6.00 11.38 7.28
N THR A 14 6.14 12.70 7.36
CA THR A 14 6.88 13.48 6.35
C THR A 14 8.36 13.13 6.37
N LEU A 15 8.96 12.97 7.54
CA LEU A 15 10.34 12.50 7.68
C LEU A 15 10.54 11.11 7.06
N MET A 16 9.64 10.16 7.35
CA MET A 16 9.64 8.82 6.75
C MET A 16 9.59 8.90 5.22
N LEU A 17 8.72 9.75 4.66
CA LEU A 17 8.65 9.95 3.21
C LEU A 17 9.96 10.50 2.66
N GLU A 18 10.50 11.60 3.20
CA GLU A 18 11.74 12.19 2.69
C GLU A 18 12.93 11.20 2.74
N ASN A 19 13.03 10.41 3.82
CA ASN A 19 14.03 9.35 3.93
C ASN A 19 13.84 8.29 2.84
N SER A 20 12.61 7.78 2.66
CA SER A 20 12.31 6.79 1.64
C SER A 20 12.61 7.29 0.23
N LEU A 21 12.30 8.55 -0.08
CA LEU A 21 12.59 9.16 -1.38
C LEU A 21 14.09 9.25 -1.63
N LYS A 22 14.85 9.69 -0.62
CA LYS A 22 16.32 9.74 -0.70
C LYS A 22 16.88 8.34 -0.96
N ARG A 23 16.45 7.36 -0.17
CA ARG A 23 16.89 5.97 -0.27
C ARG A 23 16.52 5.33 -1.60
N MET A 24 15.32 5.56 -2.11
CA MET A 24 14.92 5.07 -3.45
C MET A 24 15.82 5.62 -4.54
N LYS A 25 16.14 6.92 -4.51
CA LYS A 25 17.04 7.55 -5.50
C LYS A 25 18.47 7.03 -5.42
N THR A 26 18.95 6.64 -4.24
CA THR A 26 20.35 6.20 -4.02
C THR A 26 20.53 4.70 -4.16
N GLU A 27 19.63 3.91 -3.59
CA GLU A 27 19.72 2.45 -3.46
C GLU A 27 19.02 1.73 -4.62
N LYS A 28 17.99 2.36 -5.21
CA LYS A 28 17.06 1.73 -6.19
C LYS A 28 16.70 2.68 -7.36
N PRO A 29 17.66 3.38 -7.99
CA PRO A 29 17.34 4.41 -9.00
C PRO A 29 16.56 3.89 -10.21
N ASP A 30 16.81 2.64 -10.61
CA ASP A 30 16.15 2.02 -11.77
C ASP A 30 14.86 1.26 -11.41
N PHE A 31 14.49 1.21 -10.14
CA PHE A 31 13.29 0.50 -9.70
C PHE A 31 12.04 1.26 -10.18
N MET A 32 11.27 0.63 -11.08
CA MET A 32 10.02 1.19 -11.57
C MET A 32 8.88 0.86 -10.60
N ILE A 33 8.41 1.89 -9.91
CA ILE A 33 7.38 1.77 -8.88
C ILE A 33 6.02 1.61 -9.53
N PHE A 34 5.36 0.50 -9.26
CA PHE A 34 4.02 0.20 -9.75
C PHE A 34 2.96 0.46 -8.69
N THR A 35 3.18 0.03 -7.44
CA THR A 35 2.28 0.26 -6.29
C THR A 35 3.08 0.83 -5.12
N VAL A 36 2.46 1.73 -4.36
CA VAL A 36 2.94 2.13 -3.04
C VAL A 36 1.88 1.84 -2.00
N SER A 37 2.29 1.33 -0.85
CA SER A 37 1.42 1.25 0.34
C SER A 37 2.06 2.02 1.48
N ILE A 38 1.28 2.93 2.08
CA ILE A 38 1.65 3.60 3.33
C ILE A 38 0.64 3.20 4.38
N TRP A 39 1.08 2.56 5.45
CA TRP A 39 0.20 2.13 6.52
C TRP A 39 0.64 2.71 7.85
N THR A 40 -0.33 2.82 8.76
CA THR A 40 -0.12 3.12 10.17
C THR A 40 -0.77 2.05 11.03
N ASP A 41 0.01 1.35 11.84
CA ASP A 41 -0.49 0.49 12.91
C ASP A 41 -0.53 1.30 14.21
N ARG A 42 -1.76 1.67 14.60
CA ARG A 42 -2.00 2.42 15.84
C ARG A 42 -1.64 1.64 17.11
N ASN A 43 -1.72 0.31 17.09
CA ASN A 43 -1.40 -0.50 18.26
C ASN A 43 0.12 -0.60 18.46
N ALA A 44 0.87 -0.69 17.36
CA ALA A 44 2.32 -0.64 17.38
C ALA A 44 2.88 0.79 17.51
N ASN A 45 2.03 1.81 17.31
CA ASN A 45 2.46 3.19 17.07
C ASN A 45 3.50 3.29 15.95
N ALA A 46 3.34 2.52 14.87
CA ALA A 46 4.31 2.49 13.77
C ALA A 46 3.64 2.89 12.46
N SER A 47 4.43 3.47 11.55
CA SER A 47 4.03 3.61 10.14
C SER A 47 5.17 3.18 9.23
N SER A 48 4.80 2.69 8.05
CA SER A 48 5.76 2.21 7.06
C SER A 48 5.31 2.56 5.65
N ILE A 49 6.29 2.78 4.77
CA ILE A 49 6.11 2.94 3.33
C ILE A 49 6.75 1.77 2.59
N ASN A 50 6.00 1.25 1.62
CA ASN A 50 6.30 0.02 0.91
C ASN A 50 6.21 0.29 -0.60
N PHE A 51 7.11 -0.30 -1.39
CA PHE A 51 7.13 -0.15 -2.84
C PHE A 51 7.05 -1.51 -3.53
N ASP A 52 6.21 -1.61 -4.55
CA ASP A 52 6.06 -2.82 -5.33
C ASP A 52 6.30 -2.59 -6.82
N SER A 53 6.86 -3.60 -7.46
CA SER A 53 6.97 -3.64 -8.92
C SER A 53 5.79 -4.40 -9.53
N LYS A 54 5.49 -4.12 -10.79
CA LYS A 54 4.45 -4.85 -11.53
C LYS A 54 4.75 -6.34 -11.61
N ASN A 55 6.02 -6.70 -11.77
CA ASN A 55 6.43 -8.09 -11.89
C ASN A 55 6.23 -8.86 -10.58
N ASN A 56 6.59 -8.27 -9.44
CA ASN A 56 6.36 -8.89 -8.14
C ASN A 56 4.86 -9.05 -7.85
N SER A 57 4.06 -8.00 -8.10
CA SER A 57 2.61 -8.06 -7.97
C SER A 57 1.99 -9.20 -8.80
N LEU A 58 2.33 -9.29 -10.09
CA LEU A 58 1.81 -10.33 -10.98
C LEU A 58 2.24 -11.74 -10.55
N ARG A 59 3.47 -11.88 -10.04
CA ARG A 59 3.95 -13.15 -9.47
C ARG A 59 3.11 -13.56 -8.26
N ASN A 60 2.91 -12.66 -7.30
CA ASN A 60 2.12 -12.94 -6.10
C ASN A 60 0.65 -13.25 -6.43
N ILE A 61 0.05 -12.55 -7.40
CA ILE A 61 -1.31 -12.84 -7.90
C ILE A 61 -1.36 -14.23 -8.50
N LYS A 62 -0.39 -14.61 -9.33
CA LYS A 62 -0.33 -15.94 -9.93
C LYS A 62 -0.27 -17.03 -8.85
N GLU A 63 0.62 -16.87 -7.86
CA GLU A 63 0.76 -17.81 -6.74
C GLU A 63 -0.51 -17.90 -5.90
N SER A 64 -1.16 -16.76 -5.61
CA SER A 64 -2.46 -16.72 -4.92
C SER A 64 -3.53 -17.43 -5.74
N ASN A 65 -3.64 -17.16 -7.03
CA ASN A 65 -4.65 -17.75 -7.90
C ASN A 65 -4.45 -19.26 -8.10
N GLU A 66 -3.22 -19.76 -8.04
CA GLU A 66 -2.90 -21.20 -8.03
C GLU A 66 -3.38 -21.87 -6.73
N TYR A 67 -3.13 -21.22 -5.58
CA TYR A 67 -3.64 -21.66 -4.28
C TYR A 67 -5.17 -21.64 -4.24
N ASP A 68 -5.79 -20.55 -4.69
CA ASP A 68 -7.23 -20.34 -4.73
C ASP A 68 -7.89 -21.37 -5.63
N LYS A 69 -7.32 -21.63 -6.81
CA LYS A 69 -7.82 -22.68 -7.72
C LYS A 69 -7.88 -24.05 -7.07
N LYS A 70 -6.82 -24.45 -6.35
CA LYS A 70 -6.78 -25.75 -5.68
C LYS A 70 -7.90 -25.90 -4.64
N HIS A 71 -8.18 -24.83 -3.89
CA HIS A 71 -9.23 -24.84 -2.87
C HIS A 71 -10.61 -24.76 -3.49
N TYR A 72 -10.79 -23.91 -4.50
CA TYR A 72 -12.02 -23.83 -5.29
C TYR A 72 -12.42 -25.20 -5.85
N ASP A 73 -11.52 -25.87 -6.56
CA ASP A 73 -11.79 -27.18 -7.17
C ASP A 73 -12.13 -28.24 -6.10
N LYS A 74 -11.47 -28.18 -4.94
CA LYS A 74 -11.76 -29.05 -3.79
C LYS A 74 -13.18 -28.82 -3.27
N TYR A 75 -13.55 -27.58 -2.97
CA TYR A 75 -14.87 -27.26 -2.40
C TYR A 75 -16.01 -27.53 -3.39
N VAL A 76 -15.78 -27.28 -4.68
CA VAL A 76 -16.73 -27.68 -5.73
C VAL A 76 -16.93 -29.20 -5.76
N ALA A 77 -15.85 -29.98 -5.66
CA ALA A 77 -15.96 -31.45 -5.63
C ALA A 77 -16.67 -31.97 -4.37
N GLU A 78 -16.56 -31.25 -3.25
CA GLU A 78 -17.26 -31.54 -1.98
C GLU A 78 -18.72 -31.05 -1.97
N GLY A 79 -19.14 -30.29 -2.98
CA GLY A 79 -20.48 -29.68 -3.05
C GLY A 79 -20.66 -28.44 -2.17
N ASP A 80 -19.59 -27.93 -1.57
CA ASP A 80 -19.59 -26.75 -0.71
C ASP A 80 -19.36 -25.47 -1.54
N LEU A 81 -20.44 -25.00 -2.19
CA LEU A 81 -20.36 -23.84 -3.07
C LEU A 81 -20.14 -22.52 -2.32
N GLU A 82 -20.54 -22.45 -1.04
CA GLU A 82 -20.34 -21.25 -0.20
C GLU A 82 -18.84 -21.07 0.08
N MET A 83 -18.15 -22.13 0.46
CA MET A 83 -16.70 -22.10 0.62
C MET A 83 -15.98 -21.91 -0.71
N ALA A 84 -16.43 -22.56 -1.79
CA ALA A 84 -15.83 -22.38 -3.10
C ALA A 84 -15.83 -20.90 -3.54
N GLU A 85 -16.90 -20.15 -3.25
CA GLU A 85 -17.00 -18.72 -3.59
C GLU A 85 -15.86 -17.89 -3.00
N LEU A 86 -15.39 -18.22 -1.79
CA LEU A 86 -14.31 -17.51 -1.10
C LEU A 86 -12.95 -17.67 -1.81
N PHE A 87 -12.79 -18.72 -2.62
CA PHE A 87 -11.57 -19.04 -3.37
C PHE A 87 -11.71 -18.80 -4.87
N LYS A 88 -12.69 -18.00 -5.30
CA LYS A 88 -12.70 -17.53 -6.69
C LYS A 88 -11.46 -16.68 -6.97
N GLN A 89 -10.81 -17.00 -8.08
CA GLN A 89 -9.66 -16.25 -8.56
C GLN A 89 -10.02 -14.79 -8.76
N LYS A 90 -9.09 -13.91 -8.38
CA LYS A 90 -9.27 -12.47 -8.49
C LYS A 90 -8.65 -11.98 -9.79
N GLU A 91 -9.43 -11.24 -10.58
CA GLU A 91 -8.94 -10.47 -11.72
C GLU A 91 -8.36 -9.15 -11.22
N SER A 92 -7.13 -9.20 -10.70
CA SER A 92 -6.37 -8.03 -10.29
C SER A 92 -5.00 -8.03 -10.96
N ILE A 93 -4.44 -6.84 -11.19
CA ILE A 93 -3.04 -6.66 -11.56
C ILE A 93 -2.18 -6.18 -10.37
N ARG A 94 -2.81 -5.91 -9.22
CA ARG A 94 -2.18 -5.46 -7.96
C ARG A 94 -2.38 -6.48 -6.83
N PHE A 95 -1.29 -6.81 -6.15
CA PHE A 95 -1.32 -7.55 -4.89
C PHE A 95 -1.19 -6.58 -3.72
N ASN A 96 -2.30 -6.34 -3.00
CA ASN A 96 -2.43 -5.19 -2.10
C ASN A 96 -2.06 -5.48 -0.62
N ASN A 97 -1.41 -6.61 -0.34
CA ASN A 97 -0.90 -6.90 1.01
C ASN A 97 0.52 -6.32 1.18
N PRO A 98 0.74 -5.30 2.03
CA PRO A 98 2.03 -4.64 2.16
C PRO A 98 3.19 -5.58 2.49
N ALA A 99 2.94 -6.65 3.27
CA ALA A 99 3.95 -7.65 3.61
C ALA A 99 4.49 -8.46 2.42
N ASN A 100 3.82 -8.41 1.27
CA ASN A 100 4.23 -9.11 0.05
C ASN A 100 4.85 -8.18 -1.01
N PHE A 101 5.00 -6.89 -0.69
CA PHE A 101 5.62 -5.92 -1.60
C PHE A 101 7.10 -6.26 -1.76
N GLU A 102 7.65 -6.02 -2.96
CA GLU A 102 9.06 -6.32 -3.24
C GLU A 102 10.02 -5.56 -2.33
N LEU A 103 9.66 -4.33 -1.97
CA LEU A 103 10.33 -3.50 -0.97
C LEU A 103 9.34 -3.23 0.17
N SER A 104 9.01 -4.27 0.94
CA SER A 104 8.25 -4.18 2.18
C SER A 104 9.07 -3.50 3.27
N ASP A 105 8.41 -2.72 4.13
CA ASP A 105 9.02 -1.99 5.25
C ASP A 105 10.25 -1.21 4.83
N PHE A 106 10.16 -0.59 3.65
CA PHE A 106 11.29 0.06 3.02
C PHE A 106 11.81 1.19 3.90
N GLU A 107 10.92 2.00 4.46
CA GLU A 107 11.21 2.90 5.58
C GLU A 107 10.07 2.78 6.58
N GLU A 108 10.41 2.64 7.85
CA GLU A 108 9.48 2.55 8.98
C GLU A 108 9.85 3.58 10.04
N ILE A 109 8.84 4.10 10.72
CA ILE A 109 9.02 4.99 11.86
C ILE A 109 8.13 4.56 13.02
N GLU A 110 8.72 4.55 14.21
CA GLU A 110 7.98 4.48 15.47
C GLU A 110 7.56 5.89 15.89
N HIS A 111 6.27 6.07 16.09
CA HIS A 111 5.66 7.31 16.55
C HIS A 111 5.66 7.39 18.07
N SER A 112 5.91 8.58 18.58
CA SER A 112 5.74 8.86 20.02
C SER A 112 4.28 8.66 20.46
N SER A 113 3.32 9.00 19.59
CA SER A 113 1.91 8.69 19.77
C SER A 113 1.15 8.81 18.44
N VAL A 114 0.28 7.84 18.13
CA VAL A 114 -0.66 7.96 17.00
C VAL A 114 -1.98 8.63 17.46
N PRO A 115 -2.39 9.76 16.87
CA PRO A 115 -3.56 10.50 17.33
C PRO A 115 -4.87 9.73 17.05
N PRO A 116 -5.96 9.96 17.83
CA PRO A 116 -7.24 9.26 17.61
C PRO A 116 -7.83 9.44 16.20
N ASN A 117 -7.59 10.58 15.56
CA ASN A 117 -8.04 10.92 14.21
C ASN A 117 -6.97 10.68 13.12
N TRP A 118 -5.99 9.81 13.39
CA TRP A 118 -4.85 9.52 12.50
C TRP A 118 -5.26 9.26 11.05
N TYR A 119 -6.35 8.53 10.80
CA TYR A 119 -6.78 8.19 9.44
C TYR A 119 -7.07 9.44 8.61
N SER A 120 -7.71 10.46 9.19
CA SER A 120 -7.95 11.72 8.47
C SER A 120 -6.66 12.47 8.16
N SER A 121 -5.65 12.39 9.04
CA SER A 121 -4.31 12.91 8.76
C SER A 121 -3.60 12.10 7.68
N LEU A 122 -3.69 10.77 7.74
CA LEU A 122 -3.09 9.86 6.78
C LEU A 122 -3.71 10.03 5.38
N VAL A 123 -5.01 10.30 5.26
CA VAL A 123 -5.65 10.62 3.96
C VAL A 123 -5.04 11.87 3.34
N LYS A 124 -4.87 12.94 4.12
CA LYS A 124 -4.26 14.19 3.63
C LYS A 124 -2.79 13.97 3.24
N PHE A 125 -2.07 13.26 4.10
CA PHE A 125 -0.68 12.90 3.87
C PHE A 125 -0.50 12.00 2.64
N GLY A 126 -1.33 10.98 2.46
CA GLY A 126 -1.28 10.07 1.32
C GLY A 126 -1.46 10.79 -0.01
N LYS A 127 -2.34 11.79 -0.09
CA LYS A 127 -2.45 12.64 -1.28
C LYS A 127 -1.18 13.46 -1.53
N PHE A 128 -0.59 14.02 -0.48
CA PHE A 128 0.68 14.74 -0.55
C PHE A 128 1.82 13.81 -1.02
N ALA A 129 1.95 12.64 -0.40
CA ALA A 129 2.94 11.63 -0.74
C ALA A 129 2.80 11.13 -2.18
N PHE A 130 1.57 10.85 -2.64
CA PHE A 130 1.29 10.47 -4.02
C PHE A 130 1.82 11.49 -5.01
N ASN A 131 1.52 12.78 -4.79
CA ASN A 131 1.98 13.85 -5.68
C ASN A 131 3.51 13.94 -5.69
N LYS A 132 4.14 13.85 -4.52
CA LYS A 132 5.60 13.97 -4.37
C LYS A 132 6.34 12.79 -4.99
N ILE A 133 5.93 11.56 -4.70
CA ILE A 133 6.48 10.34 -5.31
C ILE A 133 6.36 10.39 -6.83
N LYS A 134 5.18 10.79 -7.32
CA LYS A 134 4.92 10.90 -8.76
C LYS A 134 5.90 11.83 -9.47
N THR A 135 6.32 12.92 -8.81
CA THR A 135 7.25 13.90 -9.39
C THR A 135 8.72 13.57 -9.19
N GLU A 136 9.05 12.78 -8.17
CA GLU A 136 10.42 12.62 -7.71
C GLU A 136 11.03 11.24 -7.97
N LEU A 137 10.21 10.19 -8.16
CA LEU A 137 10.68 8.81 -8.34
C LEU A 137 10.31 8.25 -9.72
N ASN A 138 10.98 7.15 -10.08
CA ASN A 138 10.69 6.38 -11.28
C ASN A 138 9.42 5.54 -11.08
N ILE A 139 8.29 5.98 -11.63
CA ILE A 139 6.99 5.30 -11.51
C ILE A 139 6.53 4.70 -12.84
N ASP A 140 5.63 3.73 -12.77
CA ASP A 140 4.81 3.33 -13.92
C ASP A 140 3.83 4.47 -14.26
N VAL A 141 4.16 5.25 -15.29
CA VAL A 141 3.43 6.47 -15.67
C VAL A 141 2.01 6.22 -16.19
N GLU A 142 1.63 4.97 -16.46
CA GLU A 142 0.29 4.63 -16.94
C GLU A 142 -0.59 4.10 -15.82
N ASN A 143 0.00 3.34 -14.90
CA ASN A 143 -0.75 2.56 -13.94
C ASN A 143 -0.53 2.97 -12.50
N PHE A 144 0.56 3.65 -12.14
CA PHE A 144 0.97 3.90 -10.75
C PHE A 144 -0.18 4.26 -9.80
N GLU A 145 -0.18 3.60 -8.65
CA GLU A 145 -1.16 3.77 -7.59
C GLU A 145 -0.47 3.81 -6.22
N LEU A 146 -0.96 4.67 -5.34
CA LEU A 146 -0.64 4.67 -3.92
C LEU A 146 -1.90 4.39 -3.12
N GLY A 147 -1.83 3.44 -2.20
CA GLY A 147 -2.88 3.17 -1.21
C GLY A 147 -2.43 3.41 0.22
N ILE A 148 -3.41 3.66 1.08
CA ILE A 148 -3.23 3.73 2.53
C ILE A 148 -4.19 2.80 3.24
N ASN A 149 -3.80 2.36 4.45
CA ASN A 149 -4.71 1.64 5.32
C ASN A 149 -5.75 2.56 5.96
N SER A 150 -6.78 1.93 6.53
CA SER A 150 -7.75 2.57 7.41
C SER A 150 -7.94 1.75 8.68
N THR A 151 -8.96 2.07 9.46
CA THR A 151 -9.32 1.26 10.63
C THR A 151 -9.97 -0.08 10.27
N LYS A 152 -10.16 -0.37 8.97
CA LYS A 152 -10.88 -1.56 8.49
C LYS A 152 -10.04 -2.45 7.59
N ASP A 153 -9.19 -1.87 6.74
CA ASP A 153 -8.43 -2.60 5.74
C ASP A 153 -7.02 -2.02 5.62
N TRP A 154 -6.05 -2.86 5.24
CA TRP A 154 -4.66 -2.50 5.01
C TRP A 154 -4.45 -1.70 3.72
N TYR A 155 -5.41 -1.72 2.80
CA TYR A 155 -5.37 -0.99 1.54
C TYR A 155 -6.78 -0.49 1.15
N ASP A 156 -7.16 0.67 1.70
CA ASP A 156 -8.53 1.19 1.63
C ASP A 156 -8.65 2.40 0.69
N LYS A 157 -7.95 3.50 1.01
CA LYS A 157 -8.01 4.72 0.21
C LYS A 157 -6.84 4.76 -0.75
N THR A 158 -7.13 4.95 -2.04
CA THR A 158 -6.10 4.99 -3.09
C THR A 158 -6.13 6.28 -3.90
N TRP A 159 -5.01 6.54 -4.59
CA TRP A 159 -4.86 7.53 -5.64
C TRP A 159 -4.09 6.91 -6.79
N ASN A 160 -4.57 7.08 -8.02
CA ASN A 160 -3.91 6.58 -9.22
C ASN A 160 -3.74 7.69 -10.27
N ILE A 161 -2.90 7.44 -11.28
CA ILE A 161 -2.61 8.42 -12.34
C ILE A 161 -3.86 8.78 -13.16
N ASN A 162 -4.83 7.88 -13.28
CA ASN A 162 -5.99 8.06 -14.15
C ASN A 162 -7.13 8.89 -13.52
N GLU A 163 -7.15 9.07 -12.19
CA GLU A 163 -8.12 9.96 -11.50
C GLU A 163 -8.02 11.44 -11.94
N LEU A 164 -6.92 11.84 -12.59
CA LEU A 164 -6.69 13.22 -13.05
C LEU A 164 -7.05 13.46 -14.52
N LYS A 165 -7.42 12.43 -15.29
CA LYS A 165 -7.88 12.58 -16.69
C LYS A 165 -9.37 12.92 -16.80
N SER A 166 -10.06 13.02 -15.67
CA SER A 166 -11.48 13.33 -15.56
C SER A 166 -11.70 14.80 -15.16
N LYS A 167 -11.28 15.75 -16.02
CA LYS A 167 -11.70 17.16 -15.96
C LYS A 167 -11.86 17.73 -17.36
#